data_AF-A0A485B4Y6-F1
#
_entry.id   AF-A0A485B4Y6-F1
#
_cell.length_a   1.000
_cell.length_b   1.000
_cell.length_c   1.000
_cell.angle_alpha   90.00
_cell.angle_beta   90.00
_cell.angle_gamma   90.00
#
_symmetry.space_group_name_H-M   'P 1'
#
loop_
_entity.id
_entity.type
_entity.pdbx_description
1 polymer ?
#
loop_
_entity_poly.entity_id
_entity_poly.type
_entity_poly.pdbx_seq_one_letter_code
_entity_poly.pdbx_strand_id
1 'polypeptide(L)'
;MSDVLKPGKDVVWLQVPFSSLPGVQKNIDTKLSNGANYGFPVSTMHIVANKAWAEKNPAAAKLFCHHEAATVRHQRPERDDA
;
A
#
# COMPACT_ATOMS: atom_id res chain seq x y z
N MET A 1 -5.97 24.43 18.83
CA MET A 1 -6.25 23.00 19.13
C MET A 1 -5.84 22.19 17.92
N SER A 2 -5.22 21.03 18.10
CA SER A 2 -4.79 20.15 17.02
C SER A 2 -5.71 18.92 17.01
N ASP A 3 -6.51 18.75 15.96
CA ASP A 3 -7.41 17.60 15.75
C ASP A 3 -6.66 16.37 15.20
N VAL A 4 -5.37 16.22 15.54
CA VAL A 4 -4.55 15.10 15.07
C VAL A 4 -4.68 13.94 16.04
N LEU A 5 -5.27 12.85 15.55
CA LEU A 5 -5.42 11.60 16.31
C LEU A 5 -4.07 10.90 16.52
N LYS A 6 -3.81 10.43 17.75
CA LYS A 6 -2.56 9.73 18.09
C LYS A 6 -2.74 8.21 17.95
N PRO A 7 -1.92 7.53 17.11
CA PRO A 7 -1.93 6.07 17.02
C PRO A 7 -1.70 5.40 18.39
N GLY A 8 -2.42 4.32 18.66
CA GLY A 8 -2.31 3.56 19.92
C GLY A 8 -3.02 4.19 21.12
N LYS A 9 -3.43 5.47 21.04
CA LYS A 9 -4.25 6.13 22.07
C LYS A 9 -5.67 6.39 21.56
N ASP A 10 -5.76 7.13 20.45
CA ASP A 10 -7.04 7.59 19.91
C ASP A 10 -7.49 6.73 18.71
N VAL A 11 -6.54 6.02 18.07
CA VAL A 11 -6.80 5.15 16.90
C VAL A 11 -6.03 3.85 17.01
N VAL A 12 -6.69 2.73 16.71
CA VAL A 12 -6.11 1.39 16.63
C VAL A 12 -6.45 0.74 15.28
N TRP A 13 -5.54 -0.09 14.77
CA TRP A 13 -5.77 -0.91 13.58
C TRP A 13 -6.41 -2.25 13.96
N LEU A 14 -7.57 -2.54 13.38
CA LEU A 14 -8.31 -3.77 13.66
C LEU A 14 -7.75 -4.96 12.87
N GLN A 15 -7.51 -6.06 13.59
CA GLN A 15 -7.00 -7.30 13.01
C GLN A 15 -8.14 -8.30 12.79
N VAL A 16 -7.96 -9.20 11.83
CA VAL A 16 -8.84 -10.34 11.59
C VAL A 16 -8.20 -11.64 12.11
N PRO A 17 -9.00 -12.62 12.54
CA PRO A 17 -8.47 -13.87 13.08
C PRO A 17 -7.88 -14.80 12.01
N PHE A 18 -8.29 -14.66 10.74
CA PHE A 18 -7.79 -15.44 9.61
C PHE A 18 -8.05 -14.74 8.27
N SER A 19 -7.25 -15.09 7.26
CA SER A 19 -7.36 -14.58 5.89
C SER A 19 -8.58 -15.20 5.17
N SER A 20 -9.41 -14.38 4.52
CA SER A 20 -10.68 -14.81 3.88
C SER A 20 -10.90 -14.19 2.49
N LEU A 21 -9.84 -14.07 1.70
CA LEU A 21 -9.93 -13.47 0.36
C LEU A 21 -10.72 -14.36 -0.62
N PRO A 22 -11.51 -13.80 -1.54
CA PRO A 22 -12.31 -14.57 -2.48
C PRO A 22 -11.51 -15.02 -3.72
N GLY A 23 -12.06 -16.00 -4.44
CA GLY A 23 -11.64 -16.36 -5.79
C GLY A 23 -10.19 -16.88 -5.88
N VAL A 24 -9.43 -16.34 -6.84
CA VAL A 24 -8.03 -16.75 -7.08
C VAL A 24 -7.10 -16.44 -5.91
N GLN A 25 -7.50 -15.54 -5.01
CA GLN A 25 -6.72 -15.13 -3.84
C GLN A 25 -7.03 -15.95 -2.58
N LYS A 26 -7.92 -16.96 -2.65
CA LYS A 26 -8.37 -17.75 -1.49
C LYS A 26 -7.28 -18.41 -0.65
N ASN A 27 -6.11 -18.65 -1.23
CA ASN A 27 -4.99 -19.30 -0.58
C ASN A 27 -3.90 -18.30 -0.14
N ILE A 28 -4.12 -17.00 -0.27
CA ILE A 28 -3.16 -15.98 0.15
C ILE A 28 -3.33 -15.74 1.65
N ASP A 29 -2.25 -15.90 2.41
CA ASP A 29 -2.18 -15.44 3.78
C ASP A 29 -1.82 -13.95 3.83
N THR A 30 -2.64 -13.17 4.52
CA THR A 30 -2.49 -11.73 4.70
C THR A 30 -1.77 -11.37 6.01
N LYS A 31 -1.30 -12.37 6.76
CA LYS A 31 -0.47 -12.19 7.94
C LYS A 31 0.88 -11.56 7.56
N LEU A 32 1.21 -10.46 8.22
CA LEU A 32 2.49 -9.78 8.08
C LEU A 32 3.58 -10.48 8.90
N SER A 33 4.84 -10.15 8.62
CA SER A 33 6.01 -10.70 9.31
C SER A 33 6.03 -10.42 10.83
N ASN A 34 5.38 -9.34 11.28
CA ASN A 34 5.22 -9.02 12.69
C ASN A 34 4.07 -9.79 13.38
N GLY A 35 3.42 -10.70 12.65
CA GLY A 35 2.34 -11.53 13.15
C GLY A 35 0.94 -10.91 13.07
N ALA A 36 0.82 -9.63 12.72
CA ALA A 36 -0.47 -8.97 12.58
C ALA A 36 -1.18 -9.40 11.29
N ASN A 37 -2.51 -9.48 11.32
CA ASN A 37 -3.31 -9.79 10.13
C ASN A 37 -4.43 -8.74 9.96
N TYR A 38 -4.38 -7.97 8.88
CA TYR A 38 -5.36 -6.92 8.58
C TYR A 38 -6.39 -7.33 7.52
N GLY A 39 -6.35 -8.57 7.04
CA GLY A 39 -7.32 -9.12 6.09
C GLY A 39 -7.09 -8.72 4.62
N PHE A 40 -6.06 -7.91 4.34
CA PHE A 40 -5.70 -7.48 3.00
C PHE A 40 -4.23 -7.77 2.72
N PRO A 41 -3.88 -8.22 1.50
CA PRO A 41 -2.49 -8.36 1.11
C PRO A 41 -1.84 -6.98 0.95
N VAL A 42 -0.50 -6.94 1.02
CA VAL A 42 0.24 -5.74 0.66
C VAL A 42 -0.09 -5.38 -0.78
N SER A 43 -0.64 -4.19 -0.99
CA SER A 43 -1.05 -3.73 -2.32
C SER A 43 0.13 -3.13 -3.06
N THR A 44 0.28 -3.51 -4.33
CA THR A 44 1.22 -2.90 -5.28
C THR A 44 0.48 -1.95 -6.20
N MET A 45 1.11 -0.83 -6.55
CA MET A 45 0.57 0.10 -7.54
C MET A 45 1.35 -0.06 -8.84
N HIS A 46 0.63 -0.13 -9.97
CA HIS A 46 1.23 -0.34 -11.28
C HIS A 46 0.92 0.84 -12.20
N ILE A 47 1.90 1.22 -13.02
CA ILE A 47 1.67 2.15 -14.13
C ILE A 47 1.08 1.36 -15.29
N VAL A 48 -0.13 1.72 -15.72
CA VAL A 48 -0.82 1.08 -16.84
C VAL A 48 -0.96 2.07 -17.99
N ALA A 49 -0.57 1.65 -19.19
CA ALA A 49 -0.68 2.45 -20.41
C ALA A 49 -1.41 1.68 -21.51
N ASN A 50 -2.06 2.39 -22.43
CA ASN A 50 -2.64 1.78 -23.61
C ASN A 50 -1.55 1.10 -24.45
N LYS A 51 -1.80 -0.14 -24.90
CA LYS A 51 -0.83 -0.95 -25.64
C LYS A 51 -0.29 -0.26 -26.90
N ALA A 52 -1.19 0.23 -27.76
CA ALA A 52 -0.79 0.87 -29.02
C ALA A 52 -0.01 2.17 -28.78
N TRP A 53 -0.31 2.88 -27.68
CA TRP A 53 0.47 4.05 -27.28
C TRP A 53 1.88 3.66 -26.80
N ALA A 54 1.99 2.61 -25.97
CA ALA A 54 3.27 2.16 -25.42
C ALA A 54 4.23 1.64 -26.52
N GLU A 55 3.69 0.94 -27.52
CA GLU A 55 4.45 0.47 -28.69
C GLU A 55 5.00 1.64 -29.53
N LYS A 56 4.24 2.74 -29.64
CA LYS A 56 4.68 3.97 -30.32
C LYS A 56 5.63 4.83 -29.48
N ASN A 57 5.72 4.59 -28.17
CA ASN A 57 6.52 5.38 -27.23
C ASN A 57 7.44 4.47 -26.38
N PRO A 58 8.43 3.78 -27.00
CA PRO A 58 9.21 2.75 -26.33
C PRO A 58 10.05 3.27 -25.15
N ALA A 59 10.49 4.54 -25.19
CA ALA A 59 11.21 5.16 -24.08
C ALA A 59 10.33 5.29 -22.82
N ALA A 60 9.08 5.72 -23.00
CA ALA A 60 8.11 5.82 -21.91
C ALA A 60 7.67 4.44 -21.41
N ALA A 61 7.47 3.48 -22.32
CA ALA A 61 7.19 2.10 -21.95
C ALA A 61 8.32 1.51 -21.08
N LYS A 62 9.58 1.76 -21.47
CA LYS A 62 10.74 1.33 -20.67
C LYS A 62 10.75 1.98 -19.29
N LEU A 63 10.42 3.28 -19.19
CA LEU A 63 10.27 3.96 -17.90
C LEU A 63 9.21 3.27 -17.04
N PHE A 64 8.02 3.01 -17.58
CA PHE A 64 6.92 2.41 -16.82
C PHE A 64 7.20 0.97 -16.34
N CYS A 65 8.01 0.20 -17.06
CA CYS A 65 8.40 -1.14 -16.61
C CYS A 65 9.44 -1.16 -15.48
N HIS A 66 10.31 -0.14 -15.40
CA HIS A 66 11.40 -0.10 -14.42
C HIS A 66 11.05 0.74 -13.18
N HIS A 67 9.99 1.53 -13.24
CA HIS A 67 9.62 2.44 -12.18
C HIS A 67 8.27 2.06 -11.56
N GLU A 68 8.25 2.00 -10.24
CA GLU A 68 7.04 1.86 -9.44
C GLU A 68 6.55 3.25 -9.01
N ALA A 69 5.23 3.42 -8.93
CA ALA A 69 4.66 4.62 -8.35
C ALA A 69 4.95 4.63 -6.84
N ALA A 70 5.83 5.52 -6.40
CA ALA A 70 6.18 5.63 -4.99
C ALA A 70 4.98 6.16 -4.18
N THR A 71 4.50 5.37 -3.22
CA THR A 71 3.61 5.87 -2.17
C THR A 71 4.41 6.81 -1.28
N VAL A 72 4.23 8.13 -1.44
CA VAL A 72 4.76 9.09 -0.47
C VAL A 72 3.97 8.93 0.82
N ARG A 73 4.54 8.20 1.79
CA ARG A 73 4.08 8.29 3.17
C ARG A 73 4.56 9.63 3.71
N HIS A 74 3.68 10.63 3.77
CA HIS A 74 3.98 11.86 4.50
C HIS A 74 4.03 11.53 6.00
N GLN A 75 5.16 11.00 6.45
CA GLN A 75 5.53 11.00 7.86
C GLN A 75 6.01 12.42 8.16
N ARG A 76 5.08 13.28 8.60
CA ARG A 76 5.46 14.55 9.21
C ARG A 76 6.31 14.18 10.44
N PRO A 77 7.54 14.70 10.59
CA PRO A 77 8.31 14.46 11.80
C PRO A 77 7.47 14.92 12.99
N GLU A 78 7.35 14.06 14.01
CA GLU A 78 6.88 14.49 15.33
C GLU A 78 7.78 15.64 15.73
N ARG A 79 7.22 16.85 15.76
CA ARG A 79 7.88 17.92 16.49
C ARG A 79 7.75 17.55 17.96
N ASP A 80 8.90 17.29 18.57
CA ASP A 80 9.07 17.37 20.02
C ASP A 80 8.82 18.82 20.45
N ASP A 81 7.54 19.21 20.51
CA ASP A 81 7.13 20.52 21.01
C ASP A 81 6.64 20.34 22.47
N ALA A 82 7.56 20.63 23.39
CA ALA A 82 7.40 21.16 24.76
C ALA A 82 6.59 20.37 25.82
#